data_AF-F9PAG1-F1
#
_entry.id   AF-F9PAG1-F1
#
_cell.length_a   1.000
_cell.length_b   1.000
_cell.length_c   1.000
_cell.angle_alpha   90.00
_cell.angle_beta   90.00
_cell.angle_gamma   90.00
#
_symmetry.space_group_name_H-M   'P 1'
#
loop_
_entity.id
_entity.type
_entity.pdbx_description
1 polymer ?
#
loop_
_entity_poly.entity_id
_entity_poly.type
_entity_poly.pdbx_seq_one_letter_code
_entity_poly.pdbx_strand_id
1 'polypeptide(L)'
;MYWLIINILIGTAVSALFPYLMVTFSMKTSSPDQTAQLSGLAQTGGYVLAAFGPALFGYSAVFFRSWIPAIVILLVLTIIMIIALFYVEKSDKIL
;
A
#
# COMPACT_ATOMS: atom_id res chain seq x y z
N MET A 1 20.77 -13.95 9.32
CA MET A 1 21.13 -12.92 8.32
C MET A 1 20.03 -12.70 7.27
N TYR A 2 19.54 -13.74 6.59
CA TYR A 2 18.49 -13.64 5.56
C TYR A 2 17.25 -12.79 5.96
N TRP A 3 16.59 -13.15 7.06
CA TRP A 3 15.40 -12.44 7.54
C TRP A 3 15.68 -10.98 7.92
N LEU A 4 16.88 -10.68 8.40
CA LEU A 4 17.27 -9.32 8.75
C LEU A 4 17.33 -8.44 7.49
N ILE A 5 17.96 -8.94 6.42
CA ILE A 5 18.06 -8.21 5.15
C ILE A 5 16.66 -7.94 4.59
N ILE A 6 15.78 -8.93 4.58
CA ILE A 6 14.39 -8.75 4.10
C ILE A 6 13.65 -7.69 4.90
N ASN A 7 13.73 -7.75 6.23
CA ASN A 7 13.04 -6.77 7.09
C ASN A 7 13.62 -5.36 6.92
N ILE A 8 14.94 -5.22 6.72
CA ILE A 8 15.56 -3.92 6.42
C ILE A 8 15.04 -3.38 5.08
N LEU A 9 14.99 -4.20 4.04
CA LEU A 9 14.50 -3.79 2.72
C LEU A 9 13.03 -3.35 2.77
N ILE A 10 12.16 -4.17 3.36
CA ILE A 10 10.72 -3.86 3.49
C ILE A 10 10.53 -2.63 4.39
N GLY A 11 11.19 -2.58 5.54
CA GLY A 11 11.09 -1.47 6.48
C GLY A 11 11.54 -0.14 5.87
N THR A 12 12.61 -0.15 5.08
CA THR A 12 13.10 1.04 4.37
C THR A 12 12.11 1.49 3.31
N ALA A 13 11.60 0.56 2.48
CA ALA A 13 10.63 0.87 1.44
C ALA A 13 9.34 1.48 2.02
N VAL A 14 8.79 0.88 3.09
CA VAL A 14 7.59 1.38 3.76
C VAL A 14 7.83 2.76 4.39
N SER A 15 8.98 2.95 5.04
CA SER A 15 9.33 4.22 5.70
C SER A 15 9.54 5.37 4.70
N ALA A 16 10.00 5.07 3.48
CA ALA A 16 10.15 6.08 2.43
C ALA A 16 8.82 6.40 1.74
N LEU A 17 8.01 5.38 1.45
CA LEU A 17 6.77 5.55 0.69
C LEU A 17 5.68 6.29 1.46
N PHE A 18 5.57 6.07 2.78
CA PHE A 18 4.54 6.71 3.59
C PHE A 18 4.61 8.24 3.57
N PRO A 19 5.72 8.91 3.94
CA PRO A 19 5.83 10.36 3.88
C PRO A 19 5.77 10.89 2.45
N TYR A 20 6.31 10.16 1.47
CA TYR A 20 6.19 10.52 0.06
C TYR A 20 4.71 10.65 -0.35
N LEU A 21 3.86 9.67 -0.02
CA LEU A 21 2.44 9.71 -0.35
C LEU A 21 1.71 10.86 0.37
N MET A 22 2.07 11.14 1.64
CA MET A 22 1.48 12.27 2.37
C MET A 22 1.78 13.62 1.70
N VAL A 23 3.02 13.83 1.25
CA VAL A 23 3.41 15.02 0.49
C VAL A 23 2.70 15.05 -0.86
N THR A 24 2.64 13.93 -1.57
CA THR A 24 1.94 13.83 -2.86
C THR A 24 0.47 14.19 -2.72
N PHE A 25 -0.23 13.74 -1.67
CA PHE A 25 -1.61 14.16 -1.42
C PHE A 25 -1.72 15.68 -1.28
N SER A 26 -0.82 16.33 -0.56
CA SER A 26 -0.84 17.80 -0.42
C SER A 26 -0.49 18.55 -1.71
N MET A 27 0.32 17.96 -2.58
CA MET A 27 0.70 18.56 -3.87
C MET A 27 -0.37 18.38 -4.94
N LYS A 28 -1.20 17.34 -4.81
CA LYS A 28 -2.23 16.94 -5.78
C LYS A 28 -3.63 17.43 -5.42
N THR A 29 -3.78 18.24 -4.37
CA THR A 29 -5.04 18.84 -3.93
C THR A 29 -4.97 20.37 -3.95
N SER A 30 -6.14 21.04 -3.90
CA SER A 30 -6.22 22.50 -3.99
C SER A 30 -6.35 23.21 -2.64
N SER A 31 -6.69 22.49 -1.57
CA SER A 31 -6.78 23.03 -0.21
C SER A 31 -6.40 22.01 0.87
N PRO A 32 -6.05 22.46 2.09
CA PRO A 32 -5.77 21.56 3.22
C PRO A 32 -6.93 20.62 3.56
N ASP A 33 -8.18 21.08 3.43
CA ASP A 33 -9.37 20.26 3.68
C ASP A 33 -9.48 19.12 2.67
N GLN A 34 -9.17 19.38 1.40
CA GLN A 34 -9.16 18.34 0.37
C GLN A 34 -8.02 17.33 0.59
N THR A 35 -6.84 17.78 1.04
CA THR A 35 -5.74 16.89 1.44
C THR A 35 -6.16 15.94 2.56
N ALA A 36 -6.83 16.47 3.58
CA ALA A 36 -7.33 15.67 4.70
C ALA A 36 -8.38 14.65 4.23
N GLN A 37 -9.29 15.05 3.33
CA GLN A 37 -10.30 14.15 2.78
C GLN A 37 -9.69 13.03 1.92
N LEU A 38 -8.77 13.38 1.01
CA LEU A 38 -8.12 12.39 0.13
C LEU A 38 -7.25 11.41 0.93
N SER A 39 -6.45 11.93 1.87
CA SER A 39 -5.63 11.08 2.74
C SER A 39 -6.48 10.22 3.67
N GLY A 40 -7.62 10.74 4.16
CA GLY A 40 -8.59 10.00 4.96
C GLY A 40 -9.20 8.83 4.18
N LEU A 41 -9.68 9.09 2.95
CA LEU A 41 -10.24 8.05 2.08
C LEU A 41 -9.22 6.94 1.78
N ALA A 42 -7.99 7.31 1.43
CA ALA A 42 -6.91 6.36 1.16
C ALA A 42 -6.58 5.50 2.40
N GLN A 43 -6.51 6.13 3.58
CA GLN A 43 -6.23 5.43 4.84
C GLN A 43 -7.37 4.50 5.26
N THR A 44 -8.63 4.92 5.13
CA THR A 44 -9.79 4.06 5.43
C THR A 44 -9.74 2.79 4.59
N GLY A 45 -9.47 2.90 3.28
CA GLY A 45 -9.26 1.73 2.42
C GLY A 45 -8.12 0.84 2.89
N GLY A 46 -6.97 1.44 3.23
CA GLY A 46 -5.81 0.73 3.77
C GLY A 46 -6.10 -0.02 5.07
N TYR A 47 -6.83 0.60 6.01
CA TYR A 47 -7.18 -0.02 7.29
C TYR A 47 -8.17 -1.18 7.13
N VAL A 48 -9.11 -1.09 6.19
CA VAL A 48 -9.99 -2.22 5.86
C VAL A 48 -9.16 -3.40 5.36
N LEU A 49 -8.22 -3.18 4.44
CA LEU A 49 -7.32 -4.24 3.97
C LEU A 49 -6.45 -4.79 5.10
N ALA A 50 -5.94 -3.95 6.00
CA ALA A 50 -5.14 -4.37 7.14
C ALA A 50 -5.93 -5.24 8.14
N ALA A 51 -7.23 -4.96 8.32
CA ALA A 51 -8.08 -5.73 9.22
C ALA A 51 -8.33 -7.16 8.71
N PHE A 52 -8.53 -7.33 7.40
CA PHE A 52 -8.84 -8.65 6.81
C PHE A 52 -7.61 -9.40 6.29
N GLY A 53 -6.55 -8.70 5.89
CA GLY A 53 -5.36 -9.25 5.26
C GLY A 53 -4.73 -10.43 6.02
N PRO A 54 -4.39 -10.28 7.32
CA PRO A 54 -3.77 -11.36 8.09
C PRO A 54 -4.62 -12.62 8.16
N ALA A 55 -5.95 -12.47 8.34
CA ALA A 55 -6.87 -13.59 8.36
C ALA A 55 -6.94 -14.29 7.00
N LEU A 56 -7.12 -13.54 5.91
CA LEU A 56 -7.21 -14.09 4.55
C LEU A 56 -5.93 -14.82 4.14
N PHE A 57 -4.75 -14.24 4.40
CA PHE A 57 -3.48 -14.89 4.08
C PHE A 57 -3.20 -16.10 4.96
N GLY A 58 -3.53 -16.03 6.26
CA GLY A 58 -3.41 -17.15 7.18
C GLY A 58 -4.28 -18.35 6.77
N TYR A 59 -5.56 -18.12 6.45
CA TYR A 59 -6.46 -19.18 5.98
C TYR A 59 -6.05 -19.73 4.60
N SER A 60 -5.58 -18.88 3.69
CA SER A 60 -5.05 -19.31 2.40
C SER A 60 -3.89 -20.31 2.57
N ALA A 61 -2.96 -20.05 3.50
CA ALA A 61 -1.82 -20.94 3.73
C ALA A 61 -2.27 -22.32 4.25
N VAL A 62 -3.29 -22.36 5.11
CA VAL A 62 -3.86 -23.61 5.64
C VAL A 62 -4.61 -24.39 4.56
N PHE A 63 -5.46 -23.72 3.76
CA PHE A 63 -6.28 -24.37 2.74
C PHE A 63 -5.44 -24.96 1.60
N PHE A 64 -4.51 -24.16 1.06
CA PHE A 64 -3.64 -24.59 -0.05
C PHE A 64 -2.41 -25.36 0.41
N ARG A 65 -2.20 -25.51 1.73
CA ARG A 65 -1.00 -26.08 2.35
C ARG A 65 0.30 -25.48 1.80
N SER A 66 0.25 -24.20 1.42
CA SER A 66 1.32 -23.49 0.73
C SER A 66 1.16 -21.99 0.90
N TRP A 67 2.28 -21.29 1.05
CA TRP A 67 2.33 -19.83 1.10
C TRP A 67 2.38 -19.18 -0.29
N ILE A 68 2.57 -19.98 -1.35
CA ILE A 68 2.70 -19.48 -2.73
C ILE A 68 1.48 -18.64 -3.15
N PRO A 69 0.22 -19.04 -2.91
CA PRO A 69 -0.94 -18.23 -3.28
C PRO A 69 -0.94 -16.85 -2.61
N ALA A 70 -0.59 -16.77 -1.32
CA ALA A 70 -0.49 -15.51 -0.60
C ALA A 70 0.59 -14.59 -1.20
N ILE A 71 1.76 -15.16 -1.53
CA ILE A 71 2.86 -14.43 -2.18
C ILE A 71 2.43 -13.89 -3.56
N VAL A 72 1.74 -14.72 -4.37
CA VAL A 72 1.24 -14.31 -5.69
C VAL A 72 0.23 -13.18 -5.56
N ILE A 73 -0.69 -13.24 -4.60
CA ILE A 73 -1.67 -12.18 -4.34
C ILE A 73 -0.95 -10.88 -3.94
N LEU A 74 0.03 -10.94 -3.02
CA LEU A 74 0.81 -9.76 -2.63
C LEU A 74 1.58 -9.17 -3.82
N LEU A 75 2.13 -10.00 -4.70
CA LEU A 75 2.82 -9.56 -5.91
C LEU A 75 1.86 -8.85 -6.87
N VAL A 76 0.66 -9.41 -7.11
CA VAL A 76 -0.36 -8.79 -7.95
C VAL A 76 -0.82 -7.45 -7.36
N LEU A 77 -1.08 -7.38 -6.05
CA LEU A 77 -1.42 -6.14 -5.37
C LEU A 77 -0.30 -5.09 -5.52
N THR A 78 0.96 -5.51 -5.41
CA THR A 78 2.12 -4.63 -5.60
C THR A 78 2.15 -4.05 -7.01
N ILE A 79 1.90 -4.86 -8.04
CA ILE A 79 1.82 -4.40 -9.43
C ILE A 79 0.68 -3.39 -9.62
N ILE A 80 -0.50 -3.66 -9.05
CA ILE A 80 -1.64 -2.73 -9.09
C ILE A 80 -1.28 -1.40 -8.43
N MET A 81 -0.62 -1.43 -7.27
CA MET A 81 -0.18 -0.23 -6.56
C MET A 81 0.85 0.57 -7.36
N ILE A 82 1.80 -0.08 -8.02
CA ILE A 82 2.79 0.57 -8.90
C ILE A 82 2.07 1.29 -10.05
N ILE A 83 1.13 0.62 -10.71
CA ILE A 83 0.36 1.21 -11.82
C ILE A 83 -0.44 2.42 -11.31
N ALA A 84 -1.14 2.29 -10.19
CA ALA A 84 -1.90 3.39 -9.59
C ALA A 84 -0.99 4.59 -9.26
N LEU A 85 0.21 4.34 -8.75
CA LEU A 85 1.20 5.39 -8.44
C LEU A 85 1.62 6.15 -9.70
N PHE A 86 1.91 5.45 -10.80
CA PHE A 86 2.23 6.08 -12.09
C PHE A 86 1.11 6.98 -12.60
N TYR A 87 -0.16 6.56 -12.46
CA TYR A 87 -1.31 7.40 -12.82
C TYR A 87 -1.43 8.63 -11.93
N VAL A 88 -1.21 8.48 -10.63
CA VAL A 88 -1.21 9.58 -9.65
C VAL A 88 -0.11 10.60 -9.96
N GLU A 89 1.10 10.16 -10.31
CA GLU A 89 2.19 11.06 -10.65
C GLU A 89 1.87 11.91 -11.89
N LYS A 90 1.28 11.29 -12.93
CA LYS A 90 0.91 11.96 -14.18
C LYS A 90 -0.28 12.93 -14.05
N SER A 91 -1.12 12.76 -13.03
CA SER A 91 -2.32 13.59 -12.85
C SER A 91 -1.95 14.89 -12.16
N ASP A 92 -2.24 16.07 -12.72
CA ASP A 92 -1.86 17.35 -12.10
C ASP A 92 -2.57 17.61 -10.78
N LYS A 93 -3.87 17.30 -10.72
CA LYS A 93 -4.67 17.31 -9.50
C LYS A 93 -5.58 16.09 -9.43
N ILE A 94 -5.78 15.62 -8.21
CA ILE A 94 -6.70 14.52 -7.87
C ILE A 94 -7.99 15.10 -7.28
N LEU A 95 -7.90 16.22 -6.56
CA LEU A 95 -9.03 16.91 -5.92
C LEU A 95 -8.86 18.44 -5.91
#